data_AF-A0A146K594-F1
#
_entry.id   AF-A0A146K594-F1
#
_cell.length_a   1.000
_cell.length_b   1.000
_cell.length_c   1.000
_cell.angle_alpha   90.00
_cell.angle_beta   90.00
_cell.angle_gamma   90.00
#
_symmetry.space_group_name_H-M   'P 1'
#
loop_
_entity.id
_entity.type
_entity.pdbx_description
1 polymer ?
#
loop_
_entity_poly.entity_id
_entity_poly.type
_entity_poly.pdbx_seq_one_letter_code
_entity_poly.pdbx_strand_id
1 'polypeptide(L)'
;FLKSVAVSLTQASVAKNNSIVNKCLIVNDKEFSDDYERRNDVNFIFAPYLEKLDGQFQFSQVPIQRIFMPKLKYVGYQCFSDACLEELDLPMLEVISSHAFAGNKFVSLNLPSLKIMYDYYNFCACSNLQFFQALNLTIILPCCFQDCTKLTTVIAPNAVIKEKAFKGCYQLETVAAKGDFKCNCDDCLKCRGNFIRCLQRGAEYMEKSIQKDFGLKQRIFELEQQIISIKTQNQTQIDQISSQIGIIEQKLDFLIEMVMKK
;
A
#
# COMPACT_ATOMS: atom_id res chain seq x y z
N PHE A 1 -2.94 14.83 0.35
CA PHE A 1 -4.11 14.77 -0.57
C PHE A 1 -4.87 16.09 -0.66
N LEU A 2 -5.58 16.54 0.39
CA LEU A 2 -6.46 17.74 0.32
C LEU A 2 -5.78 19.01 -0.23
N LYS A 3 -4.57 19.31 0.27
CA LYS A 3 -3.75 20.44 -0.22
C LYS A 3 -3.49 20.37 -1.73
N SER A 4 -3.23 19.19 -2.29
CA SER A 4 -2.93 19.03 -3.72
C SER A 4 -4.15 19.12 -4.63
N VAL A 5 -5.37 19.09 -4.07
CA VAL A 5 -6.63 19.22 -4.83
C VAL A 5 -7.34 20.54 -4.53
N ALA A 6 -6.65 21.51 -3.91
CA ALA A 6 -7.19 22.82 -3.53
C ALA A 6 -8.46 22.74 -2.66
N VAL A 7 -8.53 21.76 -1.77
CA VAL A 7 -9.59 21.64 -0.74
C VAL A 7 -8.95 21.79 0.63
N SER A 8 -9.50 22.65 1.48
CA SER A 8 -9.07 22.80 2.88
C SER A 8 -9.68 21.72 3.78
N LEU A 9 -9.05 21.45 4.92
CA LEU A 9 -9.61 20.54 5.94
C LEU A 9 -10.99 21.00 6.41
N THR A 10 -11.18 22.32 6.60
CA THR A 10 -12.46 22.88 7.00
C THR A 10 -13.53 22.60 5.94
N GLN A 11 -13.25 22.86 4.65
CA GLN A 11 -14.18 22.53 3.56
C GLN A 11 -14.55 21.05 3.54
N ALA A 12 -13.56 20.16 3.69
CA ALA A 12 -13.82 18.71 3.73
C ALA A 12 -14.69 18.29 4.93
N SER A 13 -14.48 18.91 6.10
CA SER A 13 -15.20 18.58 7.34
C SER A 13 -16.65 19.06 7.38
N VAL A 14 -16.97 20.16 6.71
CA VAL A 14 -18.33 20.75 6.69
C VAL A 14 -19.11 20.40 5.43
N ALA A 15 -18.44 19.86 4.41
CA ALA A 15 -19.08 19.43 3.18
C ALA A 15 -20.15 18.38 3.46
N LYS A 16 -21.32 18.54 2.82
CA LYS A 16 -22.36 17.53 2.82
C LYS A 16 -21.78 16.23 2.26
N ASN A 17 -22.17 15.09 2.83
CA ASN A 17 -21.76 13.80 2.28
C ASN A 17 -22.14 13.70 0.79
N ASN A 18 -21.24 13.11 0.00
CA ASN A 18 -21.32 12.94 -1.46
C ASN A 18 -21.38 14.26 -2.25
N SER A 19 -20.95 15.39 -1.66
CA SER A 19 -20.82 16.65 -2.39
C SER A 19 -19.49 16.75 -3.14
N ILE A 20 -19.50 17.50 -4.24
CA ILE A 20 -18.31 17.76 -5.04
C ILE A 20 -17.83 19.18 -4.75
N VAL A 21 -16.60 19.31 -4.26
CA VAL A 21 -15.94 20.59 -4.01
C VAL A 21 -14.65 20.63 -4.82
N ASN A 22 -14.49 21.60 -5.72
CA ASN A 22 -13.32 21.71 -6.60
C ASN A 22 -13.00 20.40 -7.35
N LYS A 23 -14.05 19.76 -7.90
CA LYS A 23 -13.98 18.43 -8.57
C LYS A 23 -13.53 17.27 -7.67
N CYS A 24 -13.48 17.49 -6.35
CA CYS A 24 -13.23 16.45 -5.37
C CYS A 24 -14.56 15.99 -4.77
N LEU A 25 -14.93 14.73 -5.02
CA LEU A 25 -16.02 14.08 -4.32
C LEU A 25 -15.62 13.83 -2.87
N ILE A 26 -16.42 14.31 -1.92
CA ILE A 26 -16.20 14.13 -0.48
C ILE A 26 -17.18 13.08 0.03
N VAL A 27 -16.65 11.97 0.54
CA VAL A 27 -17.42 10.88 1.12
C VAL A 27 -16.98 10.69 2.57
N ASN A 28 -17.84 11.07 3.52
CA ASN A 28 -17.57 10.95 4.95
C ASN A 28 -18.19 9.69 5.57
N ASP A 29 -19.08 9.02 4.83
CA ASP A 29 -19.72 7.78 5.28
C ASP A 29 -18.82 6.55 5.05
N LYS A 30 -19.12 5.49 5.81
CA LYS A 30 -18.42 4.20 5.70
C LYS A 30 -18.86 3.34 4.51
N GLU A 31 -20.03 3.66 3.98
CA GLU A 31 -20.70 3.00 2.86
C GLU A 31 -21.04 4.05 1.81
N PHE A 32 -21.07 3.64 0.55
CA PHE A 32 -21.28 4.56 -0.57
C PHE A 32 -22.01 3.83 -1.70
N SER A 33 -23.22 4.27 -2.03
CA SER A 33 -24.11 3.61 -2.99
C SER A 33 -24.44 4.45 -4.22
N ASP A 34 -24.01 5.71 -4.28
CA ASP A 34 -24.33 6.60 -5.38
C ASP A 34 -23.57 6.18 -6.64
N ASP A 35 -24.24 6.21 -7.79
CA ASP A 35 -23.65 5.87 -9.09
C ASP A 35 -23.10 7.11 -9.78
N TYR A 36 -21.82 7.04 -10.18
CA TYR A 36 -21.10 8.10 -10.87
C TYR A 36 -20.65 7.66 -12.27
N GLU A 37 -21.11 6.51 -12.79
CA GLU A 37 -20.70 5.98 -14.09
C GLU A 37 -20.70 7.08 -15.19
N ARG A 38 -19.59 7.21 -15.92
CA ARG A 38 -19.40 8.16 -17.03
C ARG A 38 -19.52 9.65 -16.67
N ARG A 39 -19.56 10.03 -15.40
CA ARG A 39 -19.50 11.45 -15.00
C ARG A 39 -18.15 12.08 -15.32
N ASN A 40 -18.15 13.39 -15.57
CA ASN A 40 -16.95 14.15 -15.98
C ASN A 40 -16.61 15.32 -15.03
N ASP A 41 -17.35 15.48 -13.94
CA ASP A 41 -17.20 16.55 -12.95
C ASP A 41 -16.42 16.14 -11.70
N VAL A 42 -15.99 14.87 -11.63
CA VAL A 42 -15.19 14.31 -10.54
C VAL A 42 -13.81 13.91 -11.05
N ASN A 43 -12.77 14.54 -10.49
CA ASN A 43 -11.37 14.22 -10.76
C ASN A 43 -10.66 13.62 -9.55
N PHE A 44 -11.20 13.83 -8.35
CA PHE A 44 -10.59 13.40 -7.11
C PHE A 44 -11.65 12.83 -6.18
N ILE A 45 -11.27 11.87 -5.33
CA ILE A 45 -12.16 11.37 -4.28
C ILE A 45 -11.45 11.40 -2.93
N PHE A 46 -12.07 12.07 -1.97
CA PHE A 46 -11.65 12.07 -0.57
C PHE A 46 -12.65 11.26 0.25
N ALA A 47 -12.28 10.04 0.63
CA ALA A 47 -13.12 9.12 1.40
C ALA A 47 -12.35 8.49 2.58
N PRO A 48 -12.02 9.25 3.63
CA PRO A 48 -11.14 8.81 4.72
C PRO A 48 -11.66 7.63 5.55
N TYR A 49 -12.97 7.41 5.55
CA TYR A 49 -13.64 6.41 6.39
C TYR A 49 -14.30 5.27 5.61
N LEU A 50 -14.34 5.37 4.29
CA LEU A 50 -15.00 4.41 3.42
C LEU A 50 -14.31 3.04 3.52
N GLU A 51 -15.08 1.99 3.84
CA GLU A 51 -14.56 0.64 4.03
C GLU A 51 -14.86 -0.27 2.84
N LYS A 52 -15.91 0.01 2.07
CA LYS A 52 -16.39 -0.85 0.98
C LYS A 52 -16.95 -0.02 -0.18
N LEU A 53 -16.61 -0.42 -1.39
CA LEU A 53 -17.27 -0.02 -2.63
C LEU A 53 -17.84 -1.28 -3.30
N ASP A 54 -19.15 -1.51 -3.17
CA ASP A 54 -19.83 -2.67 -3.76
C ASP A 54 -20.81 -2.33 -4.89
N GLY A 55 -20.97 -1.04 -5.20
CA GLY A 55 -21.64 -0.60 -6.41
C GLY A 55 -20.94 -1.14 -7.67
N GLN A 56 -21.72 -1.70 -8.58
CA GLN A 56 -21.22 -2.11 -9.90
C GLN A 56 -21.00 -0.85 -10.74
N PHE A 57 -19.89 -0.78 -11.47
CA PHE A 57 -19.55 0.32 -12.40
C PHE A 57 -19.46 1.73 -11.77
N GLN A 58 -19.46 1.83 -10.45
CA GLN A 58 -19.73 3.06 -9.71
C GLN A 58 -18.91 4.29 -10.14
N PHE A 59 -17.66 4.10 -10.52
CA PHE A 59 -16.77 5.13 -11.05
C PHE A 59 -16.17 4.72 -12.41
N SER A 60 -16.84 3.84 -13.15
CA SER A 60 -16.41 3.40 -14.46
C SER A 60 -16.44 4.58 -15.44
N GLN A 61 -15.35 4.76 -16.19
CA GLN A 61 -15.16 5.83 -17.18
C GLN A 61 -15.25 7.26 -16.60
N VAL A 62 -15.04 7.41 -15.29
CA VAL A 62 -14.94 8.73 -14.62
C VAL A 62 -13.47 9.17 -14.62
N PRO A 63 -13.11 10.42 -14.98
CA PRO A 63 -11.70 10.84 -15.11
C PRO A 63 -11.02 11.12 -13.75
N ILE A 64 -11.01 10.13 -12.87
CA ILE A 64 -10.45 10.21 -11.52
C ILE A 64 -8.92 10.06 -11.59
N GLN A 65 -8.23 11.15 -11.29
CA GLN A 65 -6.77 11.16 -11.29
C GLN A 65 -6.22 10.54 -10.00
N ARG A 66 -6.85 10.85 -8.85
CA ARG A 66 -6.33 10.48 -7.52
C ARG A 66 -7.44 10.24 -6.52
N ILE A 67 -7.20 9.29 -5.61
CA ILE A 67 -8.12 8.98 -4.52
C ILE A 67 -7.41 8.99 -3.17
N PHE A 68 -8.16 9.22 -2.11
CA PHE A 68 -7.72 9.06 -0.73
C PHE A 68 -8.75 8.22 0.03
N MET A 69 -8.48 6.91 0.14
CA MET A 69 -9.39 5.94 0.78
C MET A 69 -8.61 4.93 1.64
N PRO A 70 -7.90 5.37 2.69
CA PRO A 70 -6.93 4.52 3.40
C PRO A 70 -7.54 3.30 4.09
N LYS A 71 -8.85 3.32 4.37
CA LYS A 71 -9.59 2.25 5.06
C LYS A 71 -10.35 1.31 4.14
N LEU A 72 -10.28 1.52 2.83
CA LEU A 72 -11.03 0.74 1.85
C LEU A 72 -10.50 -0.70 1.81
N LYS A 73 -11.39 -1.68 2.03
CA LYS A 73 -11.08 -3.11 2.09
C LYS A 73 -11.56 -3.89 0.87
N TYR A 74 -12.58 -3.40 0.18
CA TYR A 74 -13.24 -4.11 -0.91
C TYR A 74 -13.62 -3.17 -2.06
N VAL A 75 -13.35 -3.61 -3.29
CA VAL A 75 -13.76 -2.93 -4.53
C VAL A 75 -14.55 -3.89 -5.43
N GLY A 76 -15.73 -3.42 -5.82
CA GLY A 76 -16.73 -4.15 -6.61
C GLY A 76 -16.43 -4.23 -8.10
N TYR A 77 -17.35 -4.89 -8.82
CA TYR A 77 -17.28 -5.15 -10.26
C TYR A 77 -17.15 -3.85 -11.06
N GLN A 78 -16.12 -3.72 -11.89
CA GLN A 78 -15.86 -2.56 -12.75
C GLN A 78 -15.88 -1.20 -12.04
N CYS A 79 -15.69 -1.16 -10.72
CA CYS A 79 -15.86 0.06 -9.93
C CYS A 79 -15.00 1.22 -10.44
N PHE A 80 -13.72 0.98 -10.77
CA PHE A 80 -12.81 1.97 -11.35
C PHE A 80 -12.29 1.56 -12.73
N SER A 81 -13.11 0.91 -13.56
CA SER A 81 -12.72 0.61 -14.95
C SER A 81 -12.54 1.92 -15.73
N ASP A 82 -11.44 2.06 -16.47
CA ASP A 82 -11.11 3.22 -17.30
C ASP A 82 -11.19 4.56 -16.54
N ALA A 83 -10.92 4.53 -15.24
CA ALA A 83 -11.08 5.69 -14.36
C ALA A 83 -9.92 6.71 -14.44
N CYS A 84 -8.94 6.51 -15.33
CA CYS A 84 -7.76 7.36 -15.48
C CYS A 84 -6.85 7.48 -14.24
N LEU A 85 -6.92 6.55 -13.29
CA LEU A 85 -6.09 6.59 -12.08
C LEU A 85 -4.60 6.39 -12.44
N GLU A 86 -3.74 7.25 -11.88
CA GLU A 86 -2.28 7.20 -12.10
C GLU A 86 -1.54 6.62 -10.89
N GLU A 87 -2.10 6.76 -9.70
CA GLU A 87 -1.56 6.24 -8.44
C GLU A 87 -2.67 5.58 -7.62
N LEU A 88 -2.28 4.60 -6.80
CA LEU A 88 -3.19 3.91 -5.89
C LEU A 88 -2.47 3.61 -4.57
N ASP A 89 -2.86 4.34 -3.53
CA ASP A 89 -2.41 4.09 -2.15
C ASP A 89 -3.59 3.57 -1.33
N LEU A 90 -3.76 2.25 -1.35
CA LEU A 90 -4.83 1.53 -0.65
C LEU A 90 -4.22 0.45 0.27
N PRO A 91 -3.67 0.83 1.42
CA PRO A 91 -2.90 -0.08 2.27
C PRO A 91 -3.76 -1.18 2.91
N MET A 92 -5.08 -0.97 3.04
CA MET A 92 -6.02 -1.92 3.65
C MET A 92 -6.86 -2.70 2.63
N LEU A 93 -6.64 -2.51 1.32
CA LEU A 93 -7.43 -3.20 0.30
C LEU A 93 -7.15 -4.69 0.31
N GLU A 94 -8.16 -5.50 0.62
CA GLU A 94 -8.04 -6.95 0.77
C GLU A 94 -8.61 -7.72 -0.42
N VAL A 95 -9.65 -7.17 -1.05
CA VAL A 95 -10.45 -7.84 -2.07
C VAL A 95 -10.79 -6.92 -3.23
N ILE A 96 -10.59 -7.41 -4.46
CA ILE A 96 -11.05 -6.74 -5.68
C ILE A 96 -11.87 -7.69 -6.55
N SER A 97 -12.87 -7.17 -7.23
CA SER A 97 -13.73 -7.94 -8.13
C SER A 97 -13.31 -7.79 -9.60
N SER A 98 -13.99 -8.50 -10.51
CA SER A 98 -13.74 -8.48 -11.95
C SER A 98 -13.61 -7.05 -12.49
N HIS A 99 -12.58 -6.80 -13.31
CA HIS A 99 -12.31 -5.52 -13.96
C HIS A 99 -12.24 -4.28 -13.04
N ALA A 100 -12.15 -4.46 -11.71
CA ALA A 100 -12.23 -3.36 -10.75
C ALA A 100 -11.30 -2.19 -11.09
N PHE A 101 -10.13 -2.45 -11.67
CA PHE A 101 -9.13 -1.47 -12.04
C PHE A 101 -8.64 -1.62 -13.48
N ALA A 102 -9.45 -2.18 -14.38
CA ALA A 102 -9.09 -2.31 -15.80
C ALA A 102 -8.90 -0.92 -16.45
N GLY A 103 -7.99 -0.81 -17.43
CA GLY A 103 -7.83 0.40 -18.26
C GLY A 103 -7.23 1.63 -17.56
N ASN A 104 -6.66 1.48 -16.37
CA ASN A 104 -6.07 2.60 -15.65
C ASN A 104 -4.63 2.92 -16.11
N LYS A 105 -4.10 4.05 -15.62
CA LYS A 105 -2.83 4.64 -16.06
C LYS A 105 -1.69 4.47 -15.04
N PHE A 106 -1.84 3.52 -14.12
CA PHE A 106 -0.84 3.23 -13.10
C PHE A 106 0.54 3.00 -13.70
N VAL A 107 1.58 3.50 -13.04
CA VAL A 107 2.98 3.15 -13.36
C VAL A 107 3.47 2.03 -12.42
N SER A 108 3.09 2.10 -11.16
CA SER A 108 3.47 1.15 -10.12
C SER A 108 2.31 0.92 -9.16
N LEU A 109 2.09 -0.33 -8.76
CA LEU A 109 1.09 -0.72 -7.79
C LEU A 109 1.73 -1.54 -6.67
N ASN A 110 1.49 -1.14 -5.43
CA ASN A 110 1.85 -1.89 -4.23
C ASN A 110 0.61 -2.04 -3.37
N LEU A 111 0.06 -3.26 -3.31
CA LEU A 111 -1.17 -3.60 -2.59
C LEU A 111 -0.84 -4.61 -1.49
N PRO A 112 -0.29 -4.15 -0.34
CA PRO A 112 0.29 -5.04 0.66
C PRO A 112 -0.74 -5.94 1.34
N SER A 113 -1.99 -5.50 1.47
CA SER A 113 -3.06 -6.26 2.12
C SER A 113 -3.93 -7.07 1.15
N LEU A 114 -3.69 -6.99 -0.16
CA LEU A 114 -4.50 -7.68 -1.16
C LEU A 114 -4.31 -9.19 -1.04
N LYS A 115 -5.41 -9.90 -0.75
CA LYS A 115 -5.43 -11.35 -0.53
C LYS A 115 -6.14 -12.08 -1.66
N ILE A 116 -7.24 -11.50 -2.14
CA ILE A 116 -8.18 -12.15 -3.05
C ILE A 116 -8.50 -11.20 -4.21
N MET A 117 -8.44 -11.74 -5.41
CA MET A 117 -9.05 -11.16 -6.60
C MET A 117 -10.14 -12.13 -7.06
N TYR A 118 -11.27 -11.62 -7.53
CA TYR A 118 -12.34 -12.42 -8.13
C TYR A 118 -12.38 -12.27 -9.65
N ASP A 119 -12.76 -13.38 -10.31
CA ASP A 119 -13.00 -13.53 -11.75
C ASP A 119 -11.81 -13.29 -12.69
N TYR A 120 -11.80 -12.18 -13.43
CA TYR A 120 -10.88 -11.94 -14.54
C TYR A 120 -10.65 -10.44 -14.78
N TYR A 121 -9.58 -10.13 -15.54
CA TYR A 121 -9.27 -8.80 -16.06
C TYR A 121 -9.11 -7.69 -15.00
N ASN A 122 -8.79 -8.00 -13.74
CA ASN A 122 -8.77 -7.02 -12.63
C ASN A 122 -7.89 -5.79 -12.91
N PHE A 123 -6.76 -5.97 -13.59
CA PHE A 123 -5.84 -4.92 -14.01
C PHE A 123 -5.57 -4.95 -15.53
N CYS A 124 -6.50 -5.49 -16.33
CA CYS A 124 -6.36 -5.59 -17.78
C CYS A 124 -6.16 -4.21 -18.42
N ALA A 125 -5.38 -4.13 -19.49
CA ALA A 125 -5.12 -2.93 -20.29
C ALA A 125 -4.56 -1.74 -19.49
N CYS A 126 -3.95 -1.97 -18.32
CA CYS A 126 -3.16 -0.96 -17.62
C CYS A 126 -1.82 -0.74 -18.34
N SER A 127 -1.87 -0.12 -19.51
CA SER A 127 -0.75 -0.04 -20.48
C SER A 127 0.50 0.70 -19.98
N ASN A 128 0.37 1.49 -18.90
CA ASN A 128 1.50 2.16 -18.25
C ASN A 128 2.12 1.37 -17.10
N LEU A 129 1.47 0.29 -16.64
CA LEU A 129 1.88 -0.44 -15.45
C LEU A 129 3.20 -1.15 -15.72
N GLN A 130 4.23 -0.82 -14.94
CA GLN A 130 5.57 -1.40 -15.03
C GLN A 130 5.85 -2.35 -13.88
N PHE A 131 5.33 -2.03 -12.69
CA PHE A 131 5.60 -2.77 -11.46
C PHE A 131 4.30 -3.09 -10.71
N PHE A 132 4.14 -4.34 -10.31
CA PHE A 132 3.05 -4.78 -9.43
C PHE A 132 3.59 -5.59 -8.26
N GLN A 133 3.12 -5.30 -7.05
CA GLN A 133 3.43 -6.07 -5.85
C GLN A 133 2.19 -6.30 -4.99
N ALA A 134 1.95 -7.56 -4.62
CA ALA A 134 0.94 -7.97 -3.64
C ALA A 134 1.39 -9.24 -2.93
N LEU A 135 2.08 -9.08 -1.78
CA LEU A 135 2.79 -10.18 -1.11
C LEU A 135 1.86 -11.25 -0.51
N ASN A 136 0.63 -10.85 -0.16
CA ASN A 136 -0.39 -11.71 0.43
C ASN A 136 -1.35 -12.33 -0.60
N LEU A 137 -1.16 -12.00 -1.88
CA LEU A 137 -2.02 -12.51 -2.94
C LEU A 137 -1.81 -14.02 -3.14
N THR A 138 -2.91 -14.76 -3.26
CA THR A 138 -2.89 -16.23 -3.35
C THR A 138 -3.08 -16.77 -4.76
N ILE A 139 -3.70 -16.00 -5.67
CA ILE A 139 -3.94 -16.40 -7.06
C ILE A 139 -3.79 -15.17 -7.96
N ILE A 140 -3.05 -15.31 -9.06
CA ILE A 140 -3.12 -14.38 -10.19
C ILE A 140 -4.07 -15.00 -11.21
N LEU A 141 -5.25 -14.39 -11.34
CA LEU A 141 -6.37 -14.89 -12.12
C LEU A 141 -6.14 -14.87 -13.64
N PRO A 142 -6.98 -15.58 -14.42
CA PRO A 142 -6.93 -15.52 -15.88
C PRO A 142 -7.02 -14.09 -16.40
N CYS A 143 -6.15 -13.77 -17.37
CA CYS A 143 -6.08 -12.46 -18.03
C CYS A 143 -5.96 -11.25 -17.08
N CYS A 144 -5.53 -11.44 -15.82
CA CYS A 144 -5.47 -10.38 -14.81
C CYS A 144 -4.71 -9.13 -15.29
N PHE A 145 -3.56 -9.34 -15.94
CA PHE A 145 -2.70 -8.29 -16.49
C PHE A 145 -2.67 -8.34 -18.02
N GLN A 146 -3.74 -8.82 -18.65
CA GLN A 146 -3.78 -8.86 -20.10
C GLN A 146 -3.52 -7.46 -20.68
N ASP A 147 -2.67 -7.37 -21.71
CA ASP A 147 -2.34 -6.13 -22.44
C ASP A 147 -1.72 -5.02 -21.58
N CYS A 148 -1.14 -5.37 -20.41
CA CYS A 148 -0.22 -4.50 -19.67
C CYS A 148 1.16 -4.48 -20.35
N THR A 149 1.24 -3.79 -21.49
CA THR A 149 2.38 -3.88 -22.42
C THR A 149 3.72 -3.41 -21.86
N LYS A 150 3.72 -2.55 -20.84
CA LYS A 150 4.93 -2.05 -20.15
C LYS A 150 5.28 -2.81 -18.87
N LEU A 151 4.52 -3.84 -18.50
CA LEU A 151 4.72 -4.55 -17.24
C LEU A 151 6.05 -5.30 -17.28
N THR A 152 7.00 -4.91 -16.43
CA THR A 152 8.34 -5.54 -16.33
C THR A 152 8.46 -6.46 -15.13
N THR A 153 7.76 -6.15 -14.03
CA THR A 153 7.97 -6.81 -12.74
C THR A 153 6.67 -7.09 -12.00
N VAL A 154 6.51 -8.35 -11.55
CA VAL A 154 5.35 -8.81 -10.77
C VAL A 154 5.85 -9.59 -9.54
N ILE A 155 5.53 -9.09 -8.35
CA ILE A 155 5.95 -9.66 -7.06
C ILE A 155 4.72 -10.11 -6.26
N ALA A 156 4.39 -11.39 -6.34
CA ALA A 156 3.31 -12.03 -5.59
C ALA A 156 3.75 -13.47 -5.22
N PRO A 157 4.74 -13.63 -4.33
CA PRO A 157 5.47 -14.89 -4.12
C PRO A 157 4.59 -16.05 -3.65
N ASN A 158 3.43 -15.74 -3.05
CA ASN A 158 2.47 -16.74 -2.59
C ASN A 158 1.43 -17.11 -3.65
N ALA A 159 1.34 -16.33 -4.74
CA ALA A 159 0.27 -16.45 -5.71
C ALA A 159 0.52 -17.59 -6.70
N VAL A 160 -0.53 -18.33 -7.05
CA VAL A 160 -0.50 -19.27 -8.17
C VAL A 160 -0.96 -18.58 -9.44
N ILE A 161 -0.15 -18.63 -10.49
CA ILE A 161 -0.51 -18.02 -11.79
C ILE A 161 -1.46 -18.92 -12.58
N LYS A 162 -2.53 -18.31 -13.13
CA LYS A 162 -3.50 -18.97 -14.02
C LYS A 162 -3.25 -18.66 -15.51
N GLU A 163 -3.94 -19.38 -16.39
CA GLU A 163 -3.80 -19.27 -17.84
C GLU A 163 -3.97 -17.82 -18.34
N LYS A 164 -3.15 -17.39 -19.30
CA LYS A 164 -3.22 -16.07 -19.95
C LYS A 164 -3.11 -14.86 -18.99
N ALA A 165 -2.76 -15.03 -17.72
CA ALA A 165 -2.59 -13.95 -16.75
C ALA A 165 -1.76 -12.77 -17.28
N PHE A 166 -0.76 -13.05 -18.13
CA PHE A 166 0.18 -12.09 -18.72
C PHE A 166 0.12 -12.06 -20.26
N LYS A 167 -1.03 -12.36 -20.87
CA LYS A 167 -1.21 -12.21 -22.33
C LYS A 167 -0.91 -10.76 -22.72
N GLY A 168 -0.10 -10.51 -23.75
CA GLY A 168 0.24 -9.14 -24.17
C GLY A 168 1.24 -8.38 -23.26
N CYS A 169 1.76 -9.00 -22.19
CA CYS A 169 2.83 -8.43 -21.35
C CYS A 169 4.21 -8.66 -21.98
N TYR A 170 4.52 -7.97 -23.09
CA TYR A 170 5.73 -8.25 -23.88
C TYR A 170 7.05 -7.86 -23.21
N GLN A 171 7.01 -6.95 -22.22
CA GLN A 171 8.18 -6.45 -21.49
C GLN A 171 8.41 -7.14 -20.14
N LEU A 172 7.63 -8.19 -19.80
CA LEU A 172 7.71 -8.81 -18.48
C LEU A 172 9.01 -9.61 -18.33
N GLU A 173 9.77 -9.26 -17.30
CA GLU A 173 11.15 -9.71 -17.11
C GLU A 173 11.37 -10.42 -15.78
N THR A 174 10.58 -10.09 -14.75
CA THR A 174 10.73 -10.58 -13.39
C THR A 174 9.38 -10.96 -12.82
N VAL A 175 9.22 -12.22 -12.43
CA VAL A 175 7.99 -12.73 -11.81
C VAL A 175 8.33 -13.54 -10.58
N ALA A 176 7.98 -13.06 -9.40
CA ALA A 176 8.04 -13.84 -8.17
C ALA A 176 6.63 -14.36 -7.85
N ALA A 177 6.32 -15.59 -8.24
CA ALA A 177 5.05 -16.27 -7.98
C ALA A 177 5.21 -17.79 -8.17
N LYS A 178 4.19 -18.56 -7.79
CA LYS A 178 4.15 -20.02 -7.94
C LYS A 178 3.46 -20.43 -9.26
N GLY A 179 3.95 -21.46 -9.91
CA GLY A 179 3.16 -22.24 -10.87
C GLY A 179 3.85 -22.63 -12.18
N ASP A 180 3.54 -23.87 -12.60
CA ASP A 180 3.93 -24.50 -13.86
C ASP A 180 2.79 -24.52 -14.92
N PHE A 181 1.78 -23.68 -14.80
CA PHE A 181 1.38 -22.86 -15.95
C PHE A 181 1.44 -23.35 -17.42
N LYS A 182 0.59 -24.20 -18.01
CA LYS A 182 0.65 -24.35 -19.51
C LYS A 182 0.05 -23.10 -20.18
N CYS A 183 0.86 -22.33 -20.94
CA CYS A 183 0.39 -21.19 -21.75
C CYS A 183 0.38 -21.65 -23.22
N ASN A 184 -0.77 -21.62 -23.87
CA ASN A 184 -0.96 -22.00 -25.28
C ASN A 184 -1.46 -20.81 -26.11
N CYS A 185 -1.08 -19.57 -25.75
CA CYS A 185 -1.58 -18.38 -26.43
C CYS A 185 -0.64 -17.88 -27.55
N ASP A 186 0.42 -18.62 -27.84
CA ASP A 186 1.50 -18.38 -28.83
C ASP A 186 2.21 -17.01 -28.76
N ASP A 187 1.80 -16.14 -27.84
CA ASP A 187 2.20 -14.74 -27.81
C ASP A 187 2.75 -14.28 -26.45
N CYS A 188 2.53 -15.05 -25.37
CA CYS A 188 3.07 -14.75 -24.04
C CYS A 188 4.57 -15.12 -23.94
N LEU A 189 5.30 -14.54 -22.97
CA LEU A 189 6.71 -14.87 -22.67
C LEU A 189 6.99 -16.36 -22.44
N LYS A 190 5.97 -17.13 -22.03
CA LYS A 190 6.06 -18.58 -21.87
C LYS A 190 6.05 -19.30 -23.22
N CYS A 191 5.21 -18.88 -24.17
CA CYS A 191 5.21 -19.42 -25.54
C CYS A 191 6.50 -19.05 -26.30
N ARG A 192 7.17 -17.95 -25.91
CA ARG A 192 8.47 -17.54 -26.45
C ARG A 192 9.69 -18.06 -25.66
N GLY A 193 9.50 -19.02 -24.74
CA GLY A 193 10.59 -19.73 -24.04
C GLY A 193 11.31 -18.99 -22.89
N ASN A 194 10.93 -17.76 -22.56
CA ASN A 194 11.66 -16.92 -21.58
C ASN A 194 11.07 -16.92 -20.16
N PHE A 195 9.95 -17.61 -19.94
CA PHE A 195 9.23 -17.52 -18.66
C PHE A 195 9.98 -18.14 -17.47
N ILE A 196 10.75 -19.23 -17.68
CA ILE A 196 11.58 -19.82 -16.62
C ILE A 196 12.61 -18.80 -16.12
N ARG A 197 13.23 -18.03 -17.03
CA ARG A 197 14.16 -16.96 -16.67
C ARG A 197 13.49 -15.84 -15.88
N CYS A 198 12.23 -15.52 -16.20
CA CYS A 198 11.46 -14.53 -15.44
C CYS A 198 11.22 -15.00 -13.99
N LEU A 199 10.91 -16.28 -13.79
CA LEU A 199 10.76 -16.89 -12.46
C LEU A 199 12.07 -16.92 -11.68
N GLN A 200 13.19 -17.26 -12.34
CA GLN A 200 14.53 -17.21 -11.73
C GLN A 200 14.89 -15.81 -11.25
N ARG A 201 14.70 -14.78 -12.09
CA ARG A 201 14.89 -13.37 -11.69
C ARG A 201 13.98 -12.98 -10.53
N GLY A 202 12.75 -13.49 -10.50
CA GLY A 202 11.82 -13.31 -9.38
C GLY A 202 12.33 -13.93 -8.07
N ALA A 203 12.89 -15.14 -8.13
CA ALA A 203 13.51 -15.80 -6.98
C ALA A 203 14.72 -15.00 -6.47
N GLU A 204 15.63 -14.58 -7.36
CA GLU A 204 16.78 -13.75 -7.01
C GLU A 204 16.37 -12.40 -6.40
N TYR A 205 15.30 -11.78 -6.93
CA TYR A 205 14.74 -10.56 -6.37
C TYR A 205 14.24 -10.76 -4.93
N MET A 206 13.55 -11.88 -4.67
CA MET A 206 13.07 -12.23 -3.34
C MET A 206 14.22 -12.53 -2.36
N GLU A 207 15.24 -13.26 -2.79
CA GLU A 207 16.43 -13.53 -1.97
C GLU A 207 17.13 -12.23 -1.55
N LYS A 208 17.38 -11.33 -2.52
CA LYS A 208 17.95 -9.99 -2.23
C LYS A 208 17.07 -9.18 -1.28
N SER A 209 15.75 -9.27 -1.43
CA SER A 209 14.80 -8.58 -0.56
C SER A 209 14.83 -9.13 0.87
N ILE A 210 14.90 -10.46 1.03
CA ILE A 210 15.01 -11.14 2.33
C ILE A 210 16.34 -10.79 3.01
N GLN A 211 17.46 -10.83 2.28
CA GLN A 211 18.77 -10.45 2.80
C GLN A 211 18.79 -9.00 3.31
N LYS A 212 18.18 -8.09 2.55
CA LYS A 212 18.04 -6.68 2.95
C LYS A 212 17.20 -6.53 4.22
N ASP A 213 16.07 -7.24 4.32
CA ASP A 213 15.19 -7.20 5.50
C ASP A 213 15.90 -7.77 6.75
N PHE A 214 16.68 -8.84 6.59
CA PHE A 214 17.52 -9.39 7.66
C PHE A 214 18.57 -8.38 8.15
N GLY A 215 19.28 -7.73 7.22
CA GLY A 215 20.27 -6.70 7.57
C GLY A 215 19.66 -5.49 8.29
N LEU A 216 18.46 -5.07 7.88
CA LEU A 216 17.71 -4.01 8.58
C LEU A 216 17.31 -4.43 10.00
N LYS A 217 16.81 -5.65 10.17
CA LYS A 217 16.45 -6.20 11.50
C LYS A 217 17.66 -6.30 12.43
N GLN A 218 18.79 -6.76 11.93
CA GLN A 218 20.04 -6.80 12.68
C GLN A 218 20.46 -5.39 13.13
N ARG A 219 20.35 -4.40 12.23
CA ARG A 219 20.69 -3.02 12.57
C ARG A 219 19.75 -2.41 13.61
N ILE A 220 18.46 -2.70 13.53
CA ILE A 220 17.48 -2.29 14.56
C ILE A 220 17.86 -2.88 15.92
N PHE A 221 18.17 -4.17 15.98
CA PHE A 221 18.58 -4.83 17.22
C PHE A 221 19.84 -4.20 17.83
N GLU A 222 20.87 -3.89 17.03
CA GLU A 222 22.06 -3.19 17.50
C GLU A 222 21.74 -1.82 18.11
N LEU A 223 20.87 -1.05 17.45
CA LEU A 223 20.44 0.27 17.92
C LEU A 223 19.64 0.16 19.23
N GLU A 224 18.79 -0.86 19.36
CA GLU A 224 18.05 -1.11 20.61
C GLU A 224 18.98 -1.40 21.79
N GLN A 225 20.02 -2.21 21.57
CA GLN A 225 21.03 -2.48 22.61
C GLN A 225 21.82 -1.22 23.00
N GLN A 226 22.15 -0.36 22.01
CA GLN A 226 22.79 0.94 22.28
C GLN A 226 21.87 1.85 23.10
N ILE A 227 20.58 1.94 22.77
CA ILE A 227 19.60 2.73 23.53
C ILE A 227 19.50 2.23 24.97
N ILE A 228 19.46 0.91 25.18
CA ILE A 228 19.43 0.31 26.53
C ILE A 228 20.70 0.69 27.30
N SER A 229 21.88 0.57 26.68
CA SER A 229 23.15 0.96 27.30
C SER A 229 23.17 2.43 27.73
N ILE A 230 22.75 3.34 26.84
CA ILE A 230 22.66 4.78 27.14
C ILE A 230 21.67 5.04 28.28
N LYS A 231 20.50 4.38 28.28
CA LYS A 231 19.51 4.52 29.35
C LYS A 231 20.07 4.08 30.70
N THR A 232 20.76 2.95 30.75
CA THR A 232 21.38 2.44 31.99
C THR A 232 22.48 3.37 32.49
N GLN A 233 23.31 3.91 31.58
CA GLN A 233 24.34 4.90 31.93
C GLN A 233 23.72 6.18 32.51
N ASN A 234 22.69 6.72 31.85
CA ASN A 234 21.98 7.90 32.34
C ASN A 234 21.30 7.65 33.69
N GLN A 235 20.69 6.48 33.88
CA GLN A 235 20.09 6.11 35.18
C GLN A 235 21.15 6.04 36.28
N THR A 236 22.31 5.43 35.99
CA THR A 236 23.44 5.37 36.93
C THR A 236 23.92 6.77 37.32
N GLN A 237 23.99 7.70 36.36
CA GLN A 237 24.33 9.10 36.63
C GLN A 237 23.27 9.80 37.49
N ILE A 238 21.98 9.58 37.23
CA ILE A 238 20.88 10.12 38.03
C ILE A 238 20.97 9.61 39.47
N ASP A 239 21.22 8.31 39.67
CA ASP A 239 21.33 7.69 40.99
C ASP A 239 22.54 8.27 41.77
N GLN A 240 23.67 8.48 41.10
CA GLN A 240 24.85 9.13 41.68
C GLN A 240 24.57 10.58 42.11
N ILE A 241 23.90 11.37 41.27
CA ILE A 241 23.51 12.75 41.60
C ILE A 241 22.54 12.77 42.79
N SER A 242 21.55 11.87 42.78
CA SER A 242 20.56 11.76 43.86
C SER A 242 21.22 11.42 45.20
N SER A 243 22.22 10.53 45.20
CA SER A 243 23.01 10.21 46.38
C SER A 243 23.81 11.42 46.89
N GLN A 244 24.43 12.19 46.00
CA GLN A 244 25.16 13.41 46.39
C GLN A 244 24.22 14.48 47.00
N ILE A 245 23.03 14.66 46.43
CA ILE A 245 22.01 15.57 46.97
C ILE A 245 21.62 15.15 48.40
N GLY A 246 21.33 13.87 48.63
CA GLY A 246 20.99 13.38 49.98
C GLY A 246 22.09 13.61 51.02
N ILE A 247 23.37 13.49 50.63
CA ILE A 247 24.51 13.81 51.53
C ILE A 247 24.53 15.31 51.86
N ILE A 248 24.23 16.18 50.89
CA ILE A 248 24.19 17.63 51.10
C ILE A 248 23.04 18.01 52.04
N GLU A 249 21.85 17.42 51.85
CA GLU A 249 20.68 17.63 52.71
C GLU A 249 20.97 17.25 54.17
N GLN A 250 21.57 16.07 54.41
CA GLN A 250 21.96 15.65 55.77
C GLN A 250 22.96 16.61 56.44
N LYS A 251 23.92 17.13 55.67
CA LYS A 251 24.87 18.13 56.19
C LYS A 251 24.19 19.45 56.53
N LEU A 252 23.21 19.86 55.72
CA LEU A 252 22.44 21.09 55.96
C LEU A 252 21.59 20.96 57.23
N ASP A 253 20.90 19.84 57.42
CA ASP A 253 20.09 19.58 58.63
C ASP A 253 20.94 19.61 59.90
N PHE A 254 22.13 18.99 59.87
CA PHE A 254 23.08 19.02 61.00
C PHE A 254 23.52 20.45 61.35
N LEU A 255 23.80 21.29 60.34
CA LEU A 255 24.16 22.69 60.55
C LEU A 255 23.00 23.49 61.15
N ILE A 256 21.77 23.26 60.67
CA ILE A 256 20.56 23.89 61.22
C ILE A 256 20.39 23.53 62.70
N GLU A 257 20.52 22.25 63.06
CA GLU A 257 20.46 21.80 64.46
C GLU A 257 21.53 22.46 65.34
N MET A 258 22.76 22.59 64.85
CA MET A 258 23.85 23.25 65.58
C MET A 258 23.55 24.72 65.86
N VAL A 259 22.93 25.43 64.91
CA VAL A 259 22.57 26.84 65.07
C VAL A 259 21.42 27.00 66.06
N MET A 260 20.41 26.13 66.01
CA MET A 260 19.23 26.22 66.89
C MET A 260 19.51 25.85 68.35
N LYS A 261 20.63 25.16 68.64
CA LYS A 261 21.06 24.78 70.00
C LYS A 261 21.96 25.82 70.69
N LYS A 262 22.32 26.92 70.01
CA LYS A 262 23.07 28.06 70.58
C LYS A 262 22.15 29.22 70.95
#